data_AF-A0A2D3VTR0-F1
#
_entry.id   AF-A0A2D3VTR0-F1
#
_cell.length_a   1.000
_cell.length_b   1.000
_cell.length_c   1.000
_cell.angle_alpha   90.00
_cell.angle_beta   90.00
_cell.angle_gamma   90.00
#
_symmetry.space_group_name_H-M   'P 1'
#
loop_
_entity.id
_entity.type
_entity.pdbx_description
1 polymer ?
#
loop_
_entity_poly.entity_id
_entity_poly.type
_entity_poly.pdbx_seq_one_letter_code
_entity_poly.pdbx_strand_id
1 'polypeptide(L)' 'ISMILPVLYAVTTAGGLDIQLFMMVATICASYAFMLPIATPPNAIAMSSGVVKVKDMAKYGFFFNIIGILLISITAYFFW' A
#
# COMPACT_ATOMS: atom_id res chain seq x y z
N ILE A 1 7.96 2.83 -4.45
CA ILE A 1 8.60 2.72 -3.12
C ILE A 1 9.99 3.37 -3.07
N SER A 2 10.83 3.15 -4.09
CA SER A 2 12.26 3.49 -4.09
C SER A 2 12.58 4.97 -3.89
N MET A 3 11.66 5.87 -4.23
CA MET A 3 11.81 7.32 -3.97
C MET A 3 11.41 7.74 -2.55
N ILE A 4 10.52 7.00 -1.91
CA ILE A 4 9.91 7.37 -0.61
C ILE A 4 10.71 6.80 0.57
N LEU A 5 11.31 5.61 0.41
CA LEU A 5 12.13 4.96 1.45
C LEU A 5 13.24 5.85 2.04
N PRO A 6 14.10 6.50 1.24
CA PRO A 6 15.21 7.29 1.79
C PRO A 6 14.72 8.53 2.57
N VAL A 7 13.59 9.11 2.16
CA VAL A 7 12.96 10.23 2.89
C VAL A 7 12.42 9.75 4.23
N LEU A 8 11.70 8.62 4.24
CA LEU A 8 11.17 8.02 5.47
C LEU A 8 12.28 7.64 6.45
N TYR A 9 13.37 7.05 5.96
CA TYR A 9 14.55 6.72 6.75
C TYR A 9 15.17 7.97 7.41
N ALA A 10 15.31 9.07 6.66
CA ALA A 10 15.84 10.32 7.20
C ALA A 10 14.94 10.93 8.28
N VAL A 11 13.61 10.83 8.12
CA VAL A 11 12.64 11.35 9.09
C VAL A 11 12.60 10.51 10.36
N THR A 12 12.64 9.19 10.26
CA THR A 12 12.62 8.30 11.43
C THR A 12 13.92 8.33 12.22
N THR A 13 15.07 8.39 11.53
CA THR A 13 16.38 8.60 12.19
C THR A 13 16.45 9.94 12.91
N ALA A 14 15.98 11.03 12.31
CA ALA A 14 15.95 12.35 12.94
C ALA A 14 14.95 12.44 14.11
N GLY A 15 13.83 11.72 14.02
CA GLY A 15 12.80 11.68 15.06
C GLY A 15 13.08 10.73 16.23
N GLY A 16 14.16 9.94 16.18
CA GLY A 16 14.45 8.91 17.18
C GLY A 16 13.39 7.81 17.25
N LEU A 17 12.63 7.62 16.17
CA LEU A 17 11.57 6.61 16.06
C LEU A 17 12.14 5.28 15.60
N ASP A 18 11.40 4.19 15.83
CA ASP A 18 11.83 2.88 15.36
C ASP A 18 11.84 2.79 13.83
N ILE A 19 13.05 2.78 13.27
CA ILE A 19 13.28 2.77 11.83
C ILE A 19 12.76 1.46 11.21
N GLN A 20 12.90 0.32 11.89
CA GLN A 20 12.48 -0.98 11.37
C GLN A 20 10.96 -1.03 11.22
N LEU A 21 10.22 -0.57 12.23
CA LEU A 21 8.76 -0.55 12.22
C LEU A 21 8.23 0.30 11.05
N PHE A 22 8.70 1.53 10.91
CA PHE A 22 8.24 2.45 9.87
C PHE A 22 8.61 1.98 8.46
N MET A 23 9.82 1.43 8.27
CA MET A 23 10.24 0.91 6.97
C MET A 23 9.43 -0.34 6.58
N MET A 24 9.12 -1.22 7.54
CA MET A 24 8.26 -2.38 7.32
C MET A 24 6.84 -1.95 6.94
N VAL A 25 6.23 -1.06 7.71
CA VAL A 25 4.88 -0.53 7.42
C VAL A 25 4.83 0.15 6.05
N ALA A 26 5.81 0.98 5.71
CA ALA A 26 5.84 1.69 4.44
C ALA A 26 6.01 0.75 3.22
N THR A 27 6.87 -0.26 3.33
CA THR A 27 7.10 -1.25 2.27
C THR A 27 5.85 -2.12 2.04
N ILE A 28 5.20 -2.55 3.12
CA ILE A 28 3.95 -3.30 3.06
C ILE A 28 2.86 -2.43 2.42
N CYS A 29 2.58 -1.24 2.95
CA CYS A 29 1.54 -0.32 2.44
C CYS A 29 1.64 -0.04 0.93
N ALA A 30 2.84 0.21 0.42
CA ALA A 30 3.01 0.50 -1.00
C ALA A 30 2.90 -0.73 -1.91
N SER A 31 2.92 -1.94 -1.36
CA SER A 31 2.57 -3.15 -2.09
C SER A 31 1.05 -3.26 -2.32
N TYR A 32 0.23 -2.56 -1.52
CA TYR A 32 -1.24 -2.52 -1.65
C TYR A 32 -1.75 -1.53 -2.72
N ALA A 33 -1.08 -1.44 -3.87
CA ALA A 33 -1.53 -0.57 -4.97
C ALA A 33 -2.71 -1.19 -5.77
N PHE A 34 -3.87 -1.35 -5.13
CA PHE A 34 -5.05 -2.04 -5.70
C PHE A 34 -6.07 -1.13 -6.39
N MET A 35 -5.94 0.19 -6.25
CA MET A 35 -7.02 1.13 -6.54
C MET A 35 -7.09 1.62 -7.99
N LEU A 36 -6.00 1.49 -8.75
CA LEU A 36 -5.92 1.98 -10.14
C LEU A 36 -5.45 0.86 -11.09
N PRO A 37 -6.04 0.76 -12.29
CA PRO A 37 -5.70 -0.30 -13.25
C PRO A 37 -4.26 -0.19 -13.79
N ILE A 38 -3.68 1.01 -13.76
CA ILE A 38 -2.30 1.30 -14.16
C ILE A 38 -1.26 0.78 -13.16
N ALA A 39 -1.67 0.43 -11.94
CA ALA A 39 -0.73 0.12 -10.87
C ALA A 39 -0.02 -1.24 -11.03
N THR A 40 -0.66 -2.24 -11.64
CA THR A 40 -0.09 -3.58 -11.78
C THR A 40 -0.55 -4.29 -13.07
N PRO A 41 0.33 -5.06 -13.76
CA PRO A 41 -0.01 -5.78 -14.99
C PRO A 41 -1.26 -6.69 -14.91
N PRO A 42 -1.53 -7.41 -13.80
CA PRO A 42 -2.73 -8.24 -13.66
C PRO A 42 -4.03 -7.43 -13.71
N ASN A 43 -4.05 -6.24 -13.08
CA ASN A 43 -5.23 -5.37 -13.08
C ASN A 43 -5.53 -4.81 -14.47
N ALA A 44 -4.50 -4.50 -15.26
CA ALA A 44 -4.64 -4.07 -16.64
C ALA A 44 -5.19 -5.19 -17.55
N ILE A 45 -4.75 -6.44 -17.34
CA ILE A 45 -5.24 -7.60 -18.09
C ILE A 45 -6.73 -7.86 -17.81
N ALA A 46 -7.16 -7.80 -16.54
CA ALA A 46 -8.56 -7.97 -16.14
C ALA A 46 -9.49 -6.87 -16.69
N MET A 47 -8.98 -5.65 -16.84
CA MET A 47 -9.69 -4.56 -17.52
C MET A 47 -9.81 -4.78 -19.03
N SER A 48 -8.78 -5.35 -19.67
CA SER A 48 -8.82 -5.64 -21.12
C SER A 48 -9.88 -6.68 -21.50
N SER A 49 -10.35 -7.47 -20.53
CA SER A 49 -11.43 -8.46 -20.70
C SER A 49 -12.79 -7.82 -21.00
N GLY A 50 -12.95 -6.50 -20.81
CA GLY A 50 -14.20 -5.77 -21.08
C GLY A 50 -15.33 -6.00 -20.07
N VAL A 51 -15.17 -6.94 -19.14
CA VAL A 51 -16.16 -7.29 -18.10
C VAL A 51 -16.07 -6.38 -16.88
N VAL A 52 -14.87 -5.84 -16.58
CA VAL A 52 -14.62 -5.05 -15.37
C VAL A 52 -14.46 -3.59 -15.74
N LYS A 53 -15.30 -2.70 -15.19
CA LYS A 53 -15.19 -1.24 -15.40
C LYS A 53 -14.21 -0.62 -14.40
N VAL A 54 -13.56 0.47 -14.81
CA VAL A 54 -12.67 1.28 -13.95
C VAL A 54 -13.35 1.67 -12.64
N LYS A 55 -14.64 2.05 -12.68
CA LYS A 55 -15.41 2.43 -11.49
C LYS A 55 -15.56 1.28 -10.49
N ASP A 56 -15.73 0.06 -10.98
CA ASP A 56 -15.86 -1.13 -10.12
C ASP A 56 -14.51 -1.46 -9.50
N MET A 57 -13.41 -1.44 -10.28
CA MET A 57 -12.06 -1.64 -9.75
C MET A 57 -11.68 -0.59 -8.71
N ALA A 58 -12.03 0.68 -8.92
CA ALA A 58 -11.76 1.74 -7.95
C ALA A 58 -12.51 1.51 -6.64
N LYS A 59 -13.76 1.05 -6.70
CA LYS A 59 -14.61 0.79 -5.52
C LYS A 59 -14.10 -0.42 -4.72
N TYR A 60 -13.80 -1.53 -5.40
CA TYR A 60 -13.22 -2.71 -4.74
C TYR A 60 -11.81 -2.44 -4.23
N GLY A 61 -10.96 -1.79 -5.03
CA GLY A 61 -9.60 -1.42 -4.66
C GLY A 61 -9.52 -0.46 -3.47
N PHE A 62 -10.50 0.45 -3.32
CA PHE A 62 -10.62 1.28 -2.13
C PHE A 62 -10.92 0.46 -0.88
N PHE A 63 -11.86 -0.49 -0.99
CA PHE A 63 -12.24 -1.37 0.11
C PHE A 63 -11.06 -2.24 0.57
N PHE A 64 -10.30 -2.80 -0.37
CA PHE A 64 -9.08 -3.56 -0.07
C PHE A 64 -7.96 -2.69 0.53
N ASN A 65 -7.82 -1.44 0.10
CA ASN A 65 -6.87 -0.51 0.71
C ASN A 65 -7.22 -0.22 2.18
N ILE A 66 -8.50 0.03 2.49
CA ILE A 66 -8.94 0.27 3.87
C ILE A 66 -8.67 -0.94 4.75
N ILE A 67 -9.01 -2.15 4.28
CA ILE A 67 -8.76 -3.39 5.03
C ILE A 67 -7.26 -3.60 5.22
N GLY A 68 -6.45 -3.36 4.18
CA GLY A 68 -5.00 -3.45 4.25
C GLY A 68 -4.41 -2.50 5.28
N ILE A 69 -4.82 -1.24 5.29
CA ILE A 69 -4.40 -0.25 6.29
C ILE A 69 -4.78 -0.71 7.70
N LEU A 70 -6.01 -1.17 7.90
CA LEU A 70 -6.47 -1.68 9.19
C LEU A 70 -5.64 -2.87 9.67
N LEU A 71 -5.38 -3.85 8.80
CA LEU A 71 -4.57 -5.01 9.13
C LEU A 71 -3.14 -4.61 9.49
N ILE A 72 -2.52 -3.73 8.70
CA ILE A 72 -1.15 -3.26 8.95
C ILE A 72 -1.07 -2.49 10.26
N SER A 73 -2.04 -1.60 10.54
CA SER A 73 -2.11 -0.87 11.81
C SER A 73 -2.30 -1.81 13.01
N ILE A 74 -3.15 -2.83 12.89
CA ILE A 74 -3.36 -3.83 13.96
C ILE A 74 -2.09 -4.66 14.17
N THR A 75 -1.46 -5.13 13.10
CA THR A 75 -0.21 -5.90 13.20
C THR A 75 0.92 -5.06 13.79
N ALA A 76 1.06 -3.80 13.38
CA ALA A 76 2.04 -2.88 13.93
C ALA A 76 1.83 -2.64 15.43
N TYR A 77 0.57 -2.52 15.88
CA TYR A 77 0.22 -2.38 17.30
C TYR A 77 0.41 -3.67 18.12
N PHE A 78 0.29 -4.84 17.50
CA PHE A 78 0.49 -6.12 18.21
C PHE A 78 1.96 -6.55 18.29
N PHE A 79 2.77 -6.21 17.28
CA PHE A 79 4.19 -6.56 17.23
C PHE A 79 5.10 -5.56 17.97
N TRP A 80 4.58 -4.38 18.34
CA TRP A 80 5.31 -3.29 18.99
C TRP A 80 4.48 -2.64 20.10
#